data_AF-A0A7S4MVC9-F1
#
_entry.id   AF-A0A7S4MVC9-F1
#
_cell.length_a   1.000
_cell.length_b   1.000
_cell.length_c   1.000
_cell.angle_alpha   90.00
_cell.angle_beta   90.00
_cell.angle_gamma   90.00
#
_symmetry.space_group_name_H-M   'P 1'
#
loop_
_entity.id
_entity.type
_entity.pdbx_description
1 polymer ?
#
loop_
_entity_poly.entity_id
_entity_poly.type
_entity_poly.pdbx_seq_one_letter_code
_entity_poly.pdbx_strand_id
1 'polypeptide(L)'
;KHLDISGGLGDVGLATLAPALRQLPKLEHLSLNGNRIGDTGLAALAPALRQLPLLEYLSLGEISYQEDFVPSACRFGDQGLASLLIPPIACVLPSLKFLNLYCNQITVNGLATLASALRNGALPELMTLRLIYGNPRRDQAWHLWMKMSWDLGGGWNSTILPLARWGVHFQMKRS
;
A
#
# COMPACT_ATOMS: atom_id res chain seq x y z
N LYS A 1 -0.81 11.46 16.69
CA LYS A 1 -1.98 10.83 16.01
C LYS A 1 -1.83 10.87 14.50
N HIS A 2 -1.51 12.02 13.91
CA HIS A 2 -1.27 12.14 12.46
C HIS A 2 0.19 12.52 12.21
N LEU A 3 0.81 11.87 11.23
CA LEU A 3 2.18 12.15 10.78
C LEU A 3 2.21 12.09 9.25
N ASP A 4 2.56 13.21 8.64
CA ASP A 4 2.80 13.33 7.21
C ASP A 4 4.27 13.65 7.01
N ILE A 5 4.96 12.80 6.25
CA ILE A 5 6.35 12.97 5.92
C ILE A 5 6.44 12.95 4.41
N SER A 6 6.73 14.11 3.85
CA SER A 6 7.05 14.31 2.44
C SER A 6 8.34 15.12 2.37
N GLY A 7 9.19 14.80 1.40
CA GLY A 7 10.52 15.43 1.30
C GLY A 7 11.56 14.62 0.53
N GLY A 8 11.14 13.59 -0.22
CA GLY A 8 12.07 12.79 -1.02
C GLY A 8 12.98 11.88 -0.19
N LEU A 9 12.54 11.41 0.98
CA LEU A 9 13.30 10.44 1.78
C LEU A 9 13.56 9.18 0.96
N GLY A 10 14.83 8.81 0.79
CA GLY A 10 15.22 7.52 0.22
C GLY A 10 15.18 6.39 1.25
N ASP A 11 15.59 5.20 0.83
CA ASP A 11 15.65 4.01 1.69
C ASP A 11 16.40 4.22 3.01
N VAL A 12 17.53 4.94 2.96
CA VAL A 12 18.33 5.29 4.15
C VAL A 12 17.56 6.21 5.11
N GLY A 13 16.80 7.16 4.55
CA GLY A 13 15.96 8.06 5.34
C GLY A 13 14.85 7.30 6.06
N LEU A 14 14.22 6.34 5.38
CA LEU A 14 13.20 5.47 5.99
C LEU A 14 13.78 4.53 7.06
N ALA A 15 14.96 3.97 6.84
CA ALA A 15 15.65 3.16 7.84
C ALA A 15 15.94 3.97 9.12
N THR A 16 16.30 5.25 8.95
CA THR A 16 16.53 6.18 10.07
C THR A 16 15.23 6.59 10.77
N LEU A 17 14.13 6.67 10.02
CA LEU A 17 12.80 7.00 10.55
C LEU A 17 12.17 5.84 11.34
N ALA A 18 12.48 4.59 10.99
CA ALA A 18 11.83 3.41 11.58
C ALA A 18 11.92 3.36 13.13
N PRO A 19 13.07 3.63 13.79
CA PRO A 19 13.14 3.72 15.25
C PRO A 19 12.24 4.81 15.85
N ALA A 20 12.11 5.96 15.18
CA ALA A 20 11.30 7.07 15.66
C ALA A 20 9.80 6.74 15.61
N LEU A 21 9.34 6.03 14.57
CA LEU A 21 7.95 5.58 14.48
C LEU A 21 7.56 4.64 15.62
N ARG A 22 8.47 3.77 16.08
CA ARG A 22 8.21 2.87 17.23
C ARG A 22 7.91 3.63 18.52
N GLN A 23 8.34 4.88 18.63
CA GLN A 23 8.08 5.74 19.80
C GLN A 23 6.73 6.46 19.71
N LEU A 24 5.92 6.18 18.68
CA LEU A 24 4.61 6.81 18.47
C LEU A 24 3.46 5.79 18.57
N PRO A 25 3.23 5.17 19.75
CA PRO A 25 2.20 4.13 19.90
C PRO A 25 0.76 4.64 19.70
N LYS A 26 0.56 5.96 19.72
CA LYS A 26 -0.73 6.64 19.45
C LYS A 26 -0.84 7.18 18.02
N LEU A 27 -0.03 6.68 17.09
CA LEU A 27 -0.12 7.06 15.69
C LEU A 27 -1.28 6.31 15.03
N GLU A 28 -2.20 7.08 14.44
CA GLU A 28 -3.41 6.62 13.78
C GLU A 28 -3.31 6.83 12.27
N HIS A 29 -2.61 7.89 11.83
CA HIS A 29 -2.43 8.22 10.42
C HIS A 29 -0.95 8.44 10.09
N LEU A 30 -0.46 7.69 9.11
CA LEU A 30 0.87 7.85 8.53
C LEU A 30 0.78 8.04 7.02
N SER A 31 1.27 9.18 6.53
CA SER A 31 1.50 9.42 5.11
C SER A 31 2.99 9.55 4.84
N LEU A 32 3.49 8.75 3.90
CA LEU A 32 4.86 8.82 3.39
C LEU A 32 4.87 9.20 1.90
N ASN A 33 3.88 9.97 1.47
CA ASN A 33 3.70 10.34 0.07
C ASN A 33 4.84 11.25 -0.39
N GLY A 34 5.24 11.15 -1.66
CA GLY A 34 6.31 12.00 -2.21
C GLY A 34 7.71 11.69 -1.65
N ASN A 35 7.92 10.46 -1.17
CA ASN A 35 9.25 9.94 -0.80
C ASN A 35 9.78 8.97 -1.84
N ARG A 36 11.08 8.70 -1.81
CA ARG A 36 11.77 7.77 -2.70
C ARG A 36 11.85 6.37 -2.08
N ILE A 37 10.68 5.78 -1.82
CA ILE A 37 10.56 4.48 -1.13
C ILE A 37 10.89 3.35 -2.11
N GLY A 38 12.03 2.69 -1.93
CA GLY A 38 12.37 1.43 -2.58
C GLY A 38 12.02 0.22 -1.71
N ASP A 39 12.27 -0.97 -2.24
CA ASP A 39 12.04 -2.24 -1.53
C ASP A 39 12.81 -2.30 -0.20
N THR A 40 14.06 -1.82 -0.21
CA THR A 40 14.92 -1.80 0.98
C THR A 40 14.37 -0.85 2.06
N GLY A 41 13.90 0.34 1.65
CA GLY A 41 13.32 1.32 2.57
C GLY A 41 12.04 0.80 3.21
N LEU A 42 11.16 0.19 2.40
CA LEU A 42 9.93 -0.42 2.92
C LEU A 42 10.20 -1.61 3.83
N ALA A 43 11.19 -2.46 3.49
CA ALA A 43 11.60 -3.58 4.34
C ALA A 43 12.15 -3.12 5.70
N ALA A 44 12.95 -2.04 5.72
CA ALA A 44 13.45 -1.45 6.96
C ALA A 44 12.34 -0.83 7.81
N LEU A 45 11.30 -0.28 7.17
CA LEU A 45 10.17 0.35 7.82
C LEU A 45 9.15 -0.66 8.38
N ALA A 46 8.96 -1.79 7.71
CA ALA A 46 7.93 -2.76 8.03
C ALA A 46 7.90 -3.21 9.51
N PRO A 47 9.02 -3.52 10.18
CA PRO A 47 9.02 -3.86 11.61
C PRO A 47 8.52 -2.74 12.52
N ALA A 48 8.72 -1.47 12.15
CA ALA A 48 8.20 -0.35 12.92
C ALA A 48 6.69 -0.17 12.72
N LEU A 49 6.20 -0.33 11.49
CA LEU A 49 4.76 -0.25 11.21
C LEU A 49 3.96 -1.30 11.99
N ARG A 50 4.47 -2.53 12.09
CA ARG A 50 3.86 -3.62 12.87
C ARG A 50 3.74 -3.33 14.37
N GLN A 51 4.49 -2.34 14.89
CA GLN A 51 4.45 -1.93 16.29
C GLN A 51 3.51 -0.75 16.54
N LEU A 52 2.72 -0.34 15.54
CA LEU A 52 1.74 0.73 15.64
C LEU A 52 0.33 0.12 15.76
N PRO A 53 -0.14 -0.21 16.98
CA PRO A 53 -1.40 -0.92 17.15
C PRO A 53 -2.63 -0.11 16.76
N LEU A 54 -2.52 1.22 16.74
CA LEU A 54 -3.62 2.14 16.45
C LEU A 54 -3.59 2.68 15.01
N LEU A 55 -2.66 2.21 14.16
CA LEU A 55 -2.52 2.74 12.81
C LEU A 55 -3.74 2.36 11.95
N GLU A 56 -4.56 3.35 11.61
CA GLU A 56 -5.76 3.19 10.81
C GLU A 56 -5.55 3.57 9.34
N TYR A 57 -4.62 4.49 9.08
CA TYR A 57 -4.36 5.01 7.74
C TYR A 57 -2.87 4.93 7.42
N LEU A 58 -2.55 4.22 6.33
CA LEU A 58 -1.21 4.11 5.79
C LEU A 58 -1.21 4.47 4.31
N SER A 59 -0.44 5.49 3.95
CA SER A 59 -0.21 5.85 2.56
C SER A 59 1.28 5.76 2.24
N LEU A 60 1.61 4.81 1.36
CA LEU A 60 2.96 4.55 0.83
C LEU A 60 3.07 4.92 -0.65
N GLY A 61 1.99 5.43 -1.24
CA GLY A 61 1.91 5.81 -2.64
C GLY A 61 1.94 7.32 -2.85
N GLU A 62 2.17 7.75 -4.08
CA GLU A 62 2.03 9.15 -4.43
C GLU A 62 0.56 9.50 -4.69
N ILE A 63 0.13 10.73 -4.44
CA ILE A 63 -1.22 11.22 -4.81
C ILE A 63 -1.13 12.38 -5.79
N SER A 64 0.01 12.56 -6.47
CA SER A 64 0.20 13.71 -7.36
C SER A 64 -0.72 13.59 -8.57
N TYR A 65 -1.75 14.43 -8.60
CA TYR A 65 -2.61 14.68 -9.75
C TYR A 65 -1.95 15.65 -10.76
N GLN A 66 -0.61 15.75 -10.77
CA GLN A 66 0.08 16.71 -11.63
C GLN A 66 0.25 16.14 -13.04
N GLU A 67 -0.11 16.96 -14.03
CA GLU A 67 -0.15 16.63 -15.46
C GLU A 67 1.25 16.37 -16.05
N ASP A 68 2.29 16.88 -15.39
CA ASP A 68 3.68 16.63 -15.73
C ASP A 68 4.15 15.38 -14.99
N PHE A 69 4.03 14.24 -15.68
CA PHE A 69 4.48 12.92 -15.23
C PHE A 69 5.95 12.95 -14.79
N VAL A 70 6.20 13.18 -13.50
CA VAL A 70 7.45 12.78 -12.86
C VAL A 70 7.25 11.31 -12.48
N PRO A 71 8.06 10.37 -13.00
CA PRO A 71 7.95 8.96 -12.62
C PRO A 71 8.01 8.87 -11.09
N SER A 72 6.99 8.27 -10.48
CA SER A 72 6.83 8.30 -9.03
C SER A 72 8.12 7.94 -8.31
N ALA A 73 8.41 8.74 -7.29
CA ALA A 73 9.59 8.55 -6.46
C ALA A 73 9.51 7.22 -5.70
N CYS A 74 8.32 6.75 -5.34
CA CYS A 74 8.11 5.44 -4.76
C CYS A 74 8.28 4.35 -5.83
N ARG A 75 9.26 3.48 -5.61
CA ARG A 75 9.70 2.45 -6.57
C ARG A 75 9.74 1.05 -5.96
N PHE A 76 9.15 0.85 -4.78
CA PHE A 76 9.04 -0.50 -4.23
C PHE A 76 8.12 -1.36 -5.10
N GLY A 77 8.50 -2.60 -5.29
CA GLY A 77 7.76 -3.60 -6.02
C GLY A 77 7.32 -4.74 -5.12
N ASP A 78 7.28 -5.94 -5.70
CA ASP A 78 6.76 -7.13 -5.03
C ASP A 78 7.56 -7.47 -3.76
N GLN A 79 8.87 -7.23 -3.75
CA GLN A 79 9.73 -7.56 -2.61
C GLN A 79 9.49 -6.64 -1.41
N GLY A 80 9.32 -5.34 -1.63
CA GLY A 80 8.98 -4.39 -0.58
C GLY A 80 7.59 -4.65 -0.02
N LEU A 81 6.61 -4.91 -0.90
CA LEU A 81 5.26 -5.27 -0.48
C LEU A 81 5.25 -6.58 0.30
N ALA A 82 5.97 -7.60 -0.18
CA ALA A 82 6.14 -8.85 0.54
C ALA A 82 6.74 -8.56 1.91
N SER A 83 7.78 -7.74 2.02
CA SER A 83 8.44 -7.39 3.28
C SER A 83 7.52 -6.74 4.30
N LEU A 84 6.51 -5.98 3.86
CA LEU A 84 5.45 -5.46 4.73
C LEU A 84 4.51 -6.57 5.21
N LEU A 85 4.26 -7.57 4.36
CA LEU A 85 3.33 -8.69 4.59
C LEU A 85 4.00 -9.98 5.11
N ILE A 86 5.33 -10.01 5.31
CA ILE A 86 6.06 -11.22 5.74
C ILE A 86 5.48 -11.78 7.06
N PRO A 87 5.30 -13.11 7.17
CA PRO A 87 4.85 -13.82 8.38
C PRO A 87 5.61 -13.50 9.67
N PRO A 88 5.00 -13.69 10.87
CA PRO A 88 3.90 -14.61 11.14
C PRO A 88 2.53 -13.97 10.82
N ILE A 89 1.78 -14.65 9.95
CA ILE A 89 0.57 -14.17 9.30
C ILE A 89 -0.60 -14.26 10.28
N ALA A 90 -0.83 -13.18 11.04
CA ALA A 90 -2.12 -12.73 11.55
C ALA A 90 -1.95 -11.31 12.14
N CYS A 91 -2.85 -10.38 11.84
CA CYS A 91 -2.87 -9.05 12.48
C CYS A 91 -1.58 -8.22 12.32
N VAL A 92 -0.98 -8.23 11.12
CA VAL A 92 0.23 -7.44 10.81
C VAL A 92 -0.02 -5.95 11.10
N LEU A 93 -1.19 -5.46 10.70
CA LEU A 93 -1.69 -4.14 11.07
C LEU A 93 -3.17 -4.29 11.48
N PRO A 94 -3.45 -4.52 12.77
CA PRO A 94 -4.76 -4.95 13.23
C PRO A 94 -5.85 -3.89 13.03
N SER A 95 -5.52 -2.61 13.12
CA SER A 95 -6.48 -1.51 13.03
C SER A 95 -6.47 -0.79 11.67
N LEU A 96 -5.69 -1.29 10.69
CA LEU A 96 -5.53 -0.59 9.43
C LEU A 96 -6.81 -0.66 8.60
N LYS A 97 -7.46 0.49 8.41
CA LYS A 97 -8.69 0.66 7.62
C LYS A 97 -8.40 1.14 6.21
N PHE A 98 -7.32 1.90 6.02
CA PHE A 98 -6.98 2.49 4.74
C PHE A 98 -5.52 2.21 4.37
N LEU A 99 -5.31 1.58 3.22
CA LEU A 99 -3.99 1.34 2.64
C LEU A 99 -3.92 1.94 1.23
N ASN A 100 -2.98 2.85 1.01
CA ASN A 100 -2.69 3.40 -0.31
C ASN A 100 -1.31 2.96 -0.81
N LEU A 101 -1.31 2.21 -1.92
CA LEU A 101 -0.14 1.70 -2.62
C LEU A 101 -0.07 2.27 -4.05
N TYR A 102 -0.72 3.40 -4.31
CA TYR A 102 -0.77 4.06 -5.62
C TYR A 102 0.63 4.44 -6.14
N CYS A 103 0.85 4.28 -7.44
CA CYS A 103 2.12 4.61 -8.13
C CYS A 103 3.37 3.90 -7.56
N ASN A 104 3.30 2.58 -7.43
CA ASN A 104 4.44 1.72 -7.07
C ASN A 104 4.73 0.70 -8.18
N GLN A 105 5.82 -0.08 -8.05
CA GLN A 105 6.24 -1.10 -9.02
C GLN A 105 5.70 -2.50 -8.67
N ILE A 106 4.49 -2.56 -8.10
CA ILE A 106 3.86 -3.82 -7.69
C ILE A 106 3.33 -4.53 -8.93
N THR A 107 3.81 -5.74 -9.16
CA THR A 107 3.34 -6.61 -10.24
C THR A 107 2.21 -7.50 -9.75
N VAL A 108 1.71 -8.35 -10.65
CA VAL A 108 0.64 -9.29 -10.35
C VAL A 108 1.04 -10.37 -9.34
N ASN A 109 2.33 -10.67 -9.24
CA ASN A 109 2.85 -11.55 -8.20
C ASN A 109 2.73 -10.89 -6.83
N GLY A 110 3.10 -9.61 -6.70
CA GLY A 110 2.91 -8.85 -5.46
C GLY A 110 1.43 -8.69 -5.09
N LEU A 111 0.55 -8.47 -6.07
CA LEU A 111 -0.91 -8.44 -5.85
C LEU A 111 -1.46 -9.80 -5.38
N ALA A 112 -0.95 -10.91 -5.92
CA ALA A 112 -1.32 -12.25 -5.46
C ALA A 112 -0.85 -12.50 -4.01
N THR A 113 0.35 -12.04 -3.65
CA THR A 113 0.83 -12.06 -2.26
C THR A 113 -0.07 -11.23 -1.34
N LEU A 114 -0.47 -10.03 -1.77
CA LEU A 114 -1.40 -9.19 -1.01
C LEU A 114 -2.76 -9.86 -0.84
N ALA A 115 -3.33 -10.44 -1.89
CA ALA A 115 -4.59 -11.19 -1.82
C ALA A 115 -4.50 -12.38 -0.86
N SER A 116 -3.40 -13.13 -0.89
CA SER A 116 -3.14 -14.23 0.05
C SER A 116 -3.06 -13.72 1.49
N ALA A 117 -2.33 -12.61 1.73
CA ALA A 117 -2.21 -12.00 3.05
C ALA A 117 -3.57 -11.51 3.58
N LEU A 118 -4.39 -10.88 2.73
CA LEU A 118 -5.75 -10.47 3.08
C LEU A 118 -6.62 -11.67 3.45
N ARG A 119 -6.58 -12.75 2.65
CA ARG A 119 -7.31 -14.00 2.93
C ARG A 119 -6.89 -14.64 4.25
N ASN A 120 -5.62 -14.53 4.61
CA ASN A 120 -5.08 -15.07 5.85
C ASN A 120 -5.21 -14.09 7.04
N GLY A 121 -5.96 -12.99 6.91
CA GLY A 121 -6.24 -12.08 8.02
C GLY A 121 -5.09 -11.16 8.43
N ALA A 122 -4.15 -10.85 7.52
CA ALA A 122 -3.07 -9.90 7.81
C ALA A 122 -3.57 -8.48 8.12
N LEU A 123 -4.69 -8.07 7.49
CA LEU A 123 -5.31 -6.75 7.63
C LEU A 123 -6.82 -6.92 7.87
N PRO A 124 -7.24 -7.31 9.09
CA PRO A 124 -8.62 -7.71 9.36
C PRO A 124 -9.63 -6.57 9.22
N GLU A 125 -9.22 -5.35 9.58
CA GLU A 125 -10.04 -4.13 9.55
C GLU A 125 -9.93 -3.33 8.25
N LEU A 126 -9.24 -3.86 7.22
CA LEU A 126 -9.02 -3.10 5.99
C LEU A 126 -10.35 -2.87 5.27
N MET A 127 -10.71 -1.59 5.16
CA MET A 127 -11.93 -1.14 4.51
C MET A 127 -11.64 -0.55 3.14
N THR A 128 -10.48 0.08 2.94
CA THR A 128 -10.13 0.74 1.69
C THR A 128 -8.72 0.39 1.27
N LEU A 129 -8.58 -0.14 0.05
CA LEU A 129 -7.32 -0.37 -0.61
C LEU A 129 -7.27 0.46 -1.90
N ARG A 130 -6.26 1.32 -2.04
CA ARG A 130 -5.98 2.06 -3.27
C ARG A 130 -4.75 1.50 -3.96
N LEU A 131 -4.91 1.20 -5.24
CA LEU A 131 -3.87 0.66 -6.12
C LEU A 131 -3.85 1.45 -7.42
N ILE A 132 -2.68 1.55 -8.05
CA ILE A 132 -2.57 1.95 -9.45
C ILE A 132 -2.03 0.77 -10.27
N TYR A 133 -2.54 0.64 -11.50
CA TYR A 133 -1.78 -0.02 -12.56
C TYR A 133 -1.89 0.81 -13.84
N GLY A 134 -0.75 0.96 -14.53
CA GLY A 134 -0.71 1.53 -15.87
C GLY A 134 -1.56 0.69 -16.82
N ASN A 135 -2.54 1.32 -17.46
CA ASN A 135 -3.35 0.78 -18.56
C ASN A 135 -3.98 -0.62 -18.37
N PRO A 136 -5.15 -0.73 -17.71
CA PRO A 136 -5.93 -1.97 -17.58
C PRO A 136 -6.43 -2.60 -18.89
N ARG A 137 -6.18 -1.97 -20.05
CA ARG A 137 -6.51 -2.52 -21.37
C ARG A 137 -5.47 -3.49 -21.93
N ARG A 138 -4.26 -3.56 -21.36
CA ARG A 138 -3.15 -4.36 -21.92
C ARG A 138 -2.68 -5.51 -21.05
N ASP A 139 -3.12 -5.59 -19.80
CA ASP A 139 -2.60 -6.60 -18.87
C ASP A 139 -3.68 -7.62 -18.48
N GLN A 140 -3.53 -8.85 -18.97
CA GLN A 140 -4.42 -9.97 -18.66
C GLN A 140 -4.46 -10.28 -17.16
N ALA A 141 -3.40 -9.94 -16.44
CA ALA A 141 -3.30 -10.26 -15.03
C ALA A 141 -4.14 -9.32 -14.14
N TRP A 142 -4.59 -8.17 -14.67
CA TRP A 142 -5.64 -7.35 -14.05
C TRP A 142 -6.98 -8.09 -13.96
N HIS A 143 -7.36 -8.80 -15.02
CA HIS A 143 -8.59 -9.60 -15.04
C HIS A 143 -8.53 -10.76 -14.03
N LEU A 144 -7.34 -11.38 -13.88
CA LEU A 144 -7.13 -12.44 -12.90
C LEU A 144 -7.24 -11.91 -11.48
N TRP A 145 -6.65 -10.75 -11.17
CA TRP A 145 -6.76 -10.16 -9.85
C TRP A 145 -8.17 -9.69 -9.52
N MET A 146 -8.89 -9.09 -10.47
CA MET A 146 -10.33 -8.80 -10.32
C MET A 146 -11.13 -10.07 -10.05
N LYS A 147 -10.83 -11.19 -10.71
CA LYS A 147 -11.49 -12.46 -10.39
C LYS A 147 -11.15 -12.95 -8.98
N MET A 148 -9.87 -12.91 -8.62
CA MET A 148 -9.39 -13.27 -7.28
C MET A 148 -9.99 -12.37 -6.18
N SER A 149 -10.23 -11.09 -6.46
CA SER A 149 -10.82 -10.17 -5.48
C SER A 149 -12.26 -10.51 -5.16
N TRP A 150 -13.00 -11.07 -6.12
CA TRP A 150 -14.35 -11.60 -5.89
C TRP A 150 -14.30 -12.91 -5.10
N ASP A 151 -13.23 -13.69 -5.28
CA ASP A 151 -12.96 -14.92 -4.53
C ASP A 151 -12.38 -14.68 -3.11
N LEU A 152 -12.06 -13.45 -2.71
CA LEU A 152 -11.60 -13.14 -1.34
C LEU A 152 -12.68 -13.34 -0.26
N GLY A 153 -13.93 -13.59 -0.65
CA GLY A 153 -15.04 -13.89 0.26
C GLY A 153 -15.46 -12.69 1.13
N GLY A 154 -16.62 -12.08 0.82
CA GLY A 154 -17.30 -11.19 1.77
C GLY A 154 -17.00 -9.69 1.61
N GLY A 155 -17.71 -9.03 0.69
CA GLY A 155 -18.03 -7.61 0.80
C GLY A 155 -17.14 -6.61 0.06
N TRP A 156 -16.11 -7.03 -0.66
CA TRP A 156 -15.25 -6.07 -1.38
C TRP A 156 -15.89 -5.58 -2.69
N ASN A 157 -16.32 -4.32 -2.71
CA ASN A 157 -16.78 -3.60 -3.89
C ASN A 157 -15.61 -2.86 -4.54
N SER A 158 -15.46 -3.04 -5.86
CA SER A 158 -14.48 -2.31 -6.64
C SER A 158 -15.10 -1.08 -7.28
N THR A 159 -14.37 0.04 -7.29
CA THR A 159 -14.73 1.23 -8.05
C THR A 159 -13.54 1.63 -8.91
N ILE A 160 -13.76 1.61 -10.22
CA ILE A 160 -12.86 2.17 -11.21
C ILE A 160 -13.25 3.64 -11.38
N LEU A 161 -12.41 4.53 -10.87
CA LEU A 161 -12.56 5.96 -11.12
C LEU A 161 -11.75 6.28 -12.39
N PRO A 162 -12.40 6.72 -13.48
CA PRO A 162 -11.69 7.11 -14.69
C PRO A 162 -10.85 8.37 -14.42
N LEU A 163 -9.53 8.26 -14.53
CA LEU A 163 -8.67 9.43 -14.67
C LEU A 163 -8.48 9.67 -16.17
N ALA A 164 -8.85 10.86 -16.62
CA ALA A 164 -9.13 11.19 -18.02
C ALA A 164 -7.96 11.01 -19.01
N ARG A 165 -6.76 10.54 -18.61
CA ARG A 165 -5.63 10.41 -19.54
C ARG A 165 -4.47 9.46 -19.19
N TRP A 166 -4.29 9.03 -17.93
CA TRP A 166 -3.02 8.41 -17.50
C TRP A 166 -3.12 7.07 -16.75
N GLY A 167 -4.33 6.55 -16.56
CA GLY A 167 -4.55 5.27 -15.91
C GLY A 167 -5.94 5.16 -15.29
N VAL A 168 -6.18 4.04 -14.62
CA VAL A 168 -7.42 3.83 -13.86
C VAL A 168 -7.07 3.86 -12.38
N HIS A 169 -7.76 4.72 -11.63
CA HIS A 169 -7.69 4.67 -10.18
C HIS A 169 -8.59 3.53 -9.72
N PHE A 170 -8.00 2.54 -9.05
CA PHE A 170 -8.74 1.44 -8.49
C PHE A 170 -8.85 1.57 -6.99
N GLN A 171 -10.08 1.55 -6.52
CA GLN A 171 -10.40 1.51 -5.11
C GLN A 171 -11.21 0.27 -4.82
N MET A 172 -10.76 -0.52 -3.85
CA MET A 172 -11.58 -1.55 -3.22
C MET A 172 -12.14 -1.00 -1.92
N LYS A 173 -13.43 -1.23 -1.69
CA LYS A 173 -14.10 -0.94 -0.43
C LYS A 173 -14.75 -2.20 0.11
N ARG A 174 -14.45 -2.57 1.35
CA ARG A 174 -15.21 -3.63 2.04
C ARG A 174 -16.53 -3.03 2.55
N SER A 175 -17.65 -3.70 2.26
CA SER A 175 -19.03 -3.35 2.64
C SER A 175 -19.31 -3.70 4.09
#